data_AF-A0A447U7E7-F1
#
_entry.id   AF-A0A447U7E7-F1
#
_cell.length_a   1.000
_cell.length_b   1.000
_cell.length_c   1.000
_cell.angle_alpha   90.00
_cell.angle_beta   90.00
_cell.angle_gamma   90.00
#
_symmetry.space_group_name_H-M   'P 1'
#
loop_
_entity.id
_entity.type
_entity.pdbx_description
1 polymer ?
#
loop_
_entity_poly.entity_id
_entity_poly.type
_entity_poly.pdbx_seq_one_letter_code
_entity_poly.pdbx_strand_id
1 'polypeptide(L)' 'MRLIPLSTAEQVGKWAARHIVNRINAFKPTADRPFVLGLPTGGTPLTAYKALVEMHKSGRGQL' A
#
# COMPACT_ATOMS: atom_id res chain seq x y z
N MET A 1 -10.87 -8.34 13.05
CA MET A 1 -9.43 -8.62 12.88
C MET A 1 -9.25 -9.68 11.80
N ARG A 2 -8.23 -9.58 10.94
CA ARG A 2 -7.89 -10.59 9.92
C ARG A 2 -6.37 -10.82 9.94
N LEU A 3 -5.94 -12.07 10.10
CA LEU A 3 -4.53 -12.47 10.01
C LEU A 3 -4.20 -12.93 8.58
N ILE A 4 -3.05 -12.51 8.05
CA ILE A 4 -2.54 -12.93 6.73
C ILE A 4 -1.19 -13.63 6.95
N PRO A 5 -1.14 -14.97 7.04
CA PRO A 5 0.10 -15.69 7.26
C PRO A 5 0.91 -15.76 5.96
N LEU A 6 1.97 -14.94 5.86
CA LEU A 6 2.89 -14.90 4.73
C LEU A 6 4.27 -15.35 5.19
N SER A 7 5.02 -15.98 4.30
CA SER A 7 6.27 -16.65 4.64
C SER A 7 7.48 -15.72 4.63
N THR A 8 7.40 -14.56 3.96
CA THR A 8 8.54 -13.62 3.85
C THR A 8 8.12 -12.16 4.07
N ALA A 9 9.05 -11.34 4.57
CA ALA A 9 8.85 -9.91 4.75
C ALA A 9 8.54 -9.17 3.44
N GLU A 10 9.05 -9.68 2.31
CA GLU A 10 8.74 -9.16 0.98
C GLU A 10 7.28 -9.42 0.59
N GLN A 11 6.76 -10.62 0.86
CA GLN A 11 5.35 -10.94 0.65
C GLN A 11 4.45 -10.05 1.51
N VAL A 12 4.82 -9.82 2.77
CA VAL A 12 4.11 -8.89 3.68
C VAL A 12 4.09 -7.48 3.09
N GLY A 13 5.24 -6.97 2.64
CA GLY A 13 5.34 -5.65 2.01
C GLY A 13 4.48 -5.52 0.76
N LYS A 14 4.53 -6.50 -0.15
CA LYS A 14 3.70 -6.54 -1.36
C LYS A 14 2.21 -6.61 -1.04
N TRP A 15 1.82 -7.39 -0.04
CA TRP A 15 0.42 -7.50 0.40
C TRP A 15 -0.07 -6.17 0.99
N ALA A 16 0.72 -5.55 1.86
CA ALA A 16 0.40 -4.25 2.45
C ALA A 16 0.26 -3.15 1.39
N ALA A 17 1.21 -3.08 0.44
CA ALA A 17 1.14 -2.15 -0.68
C ALA A 17 -0.13 -2.34 -1.52
N ARG A 18 -0.45 -3.60 -1.88
CA ARG A 18 -1.70 -3.93 -2.59
C ARG A 18 -2.95 -3.53 -1.80
N HIS A 19 -2.94 -3.79 -0.49
CA HIS A 19 -4.07 -3.42 0.36
C HIS A 19 -4.28 -1.91 0.37
N ILE A 20 -3.21 -1.13 0.52
CA ILE A 20 -3.26 0.34 0.48
C ILE A 20 -3.81 0.83 -0.87
N VAL A 21 -3.26 0.39 -1.99
CA VAL A 21 -3.73 0.77 -3.34
C VAL A 21 -5.21 0.42 -3.52
N ASN A 22 -5.63 -0.79 -3.14
CA ASN A 22 -7.04 -1.19 -3.23
C ASN A 22 -7.96 -0.28 -2.40
N ARG A 23 -7.51 0.16 -1.21
CA ARG A 23 -8.30 1.07 -0.36
C ARG A 23 -8.37 2.49 -0.94
N ILE A 24 -7.28 2.99 -1.52
CA ILE A 24 -7.25 4.28 -2.21
C ILE A 24 -8.20 4.25 -3.40
N ASN A 25 -8.08 3.25 -4.29
CA ASN A 25 -8.88 3.16 -5.50
C ASN A 25 -10.37 2.93 -5.19
N ALA A 26 -10.70 2.16 -4.16
CA ALA A 26 -12.09 1.99 -3.71
C ALA A 26 -12.67 3.27 -3.11
N PHE A 27 -11.84 4.12 -2.49
CA PHE A 27 -12.27 5.39 -1.91
C PHE A 27 -12.48 6.48 -2.97
N LYS A 28 -11.78 6.42 -4.11
CA LYS A 28 -11.81 7.40 -5.20
C LYS A 28 -11.55 8.83 -4.70
N PRO A 29 -10.35 9.11 -4.16
CA PRO A 29 -10.06 10.41 -3.59
C PRO A 29 -10.13 11.51 -4.65
N THR A 30 -10.59 12.68 -4.23
CA THR A 30 -10.60 13.90 -5.03
C THR A 30 -9.81 14.99 -4.30
N ALA A 31 -9.61 16.14 -4.94
CA ALA A 31 -8.97 17.29 -4.30
C ALA A 31 -9.73 17.74 -3.03
N ASP A 32 -11.07 17.77 -3.08
CA ASP A 32 -11.92 18.17 -1.95
C ASP A 32 -12.09 17.07 -0.90
N ARG A 33 -11.83 15.81 -1.28
CA ARG A 33 -11.93 14.65 -0.40
C ARG A 33 -10.73 13.72 -0.58
N PRO A 34 -9.56 14.09 -0.02
CA PRO A 34 -8.35 13.29 -0.15
C PRO A 34 -8.42 12.00 0.68
N PHE A 35 -7.66 10.99 0.27
CA PHE A 35 -7.43 9.79 1.06
C PHE A 35 -6.36 10.07 2.12
N VAL A 36 -6.70 9.97 3.40
CA VAL A 36 -5.76 10.19 4.50
C VAL A 36 -5.07 8.87 4.86
N LEU A 37 -3.76 8.79 4.62
CA LEU A 37 -2.94 7.60 4.90
C LEU A 37 -1.93 7.89 6.01
N GLY A 38 -2.05 7.17 7.14
CA GLY A 38 -1.04 7.18 8.21
C GLY A 38 0.16 6.30 7.86
N LEU A 39 1.38 6.82 8.06
CA LEU A 39 2.63 6.15 7.69
C LEU A 39 3.50 5.88 8.92
N PRO A 40 3.80 4.62 9.26
CA PRO A 40 4.77 4.29 10.30
C PRO A 40 6.22 4.41 9.80
N THR A 41 7.18 4.44 10.72
CA THR A 41 8.62 4.40 10.40
C THR A 41 9.26 3.06 10.82
N GLY A 42 10.55 2.89 10.54
CA GLY A 42 11.33 1.69 10.88
C GLY A 42 11.60 0.77 9.69
N GLY A 43 12.32 -0.34 9.94
CA GLY A 43 12.75 -1.27 8.89
C GLY A 43 11.61 -2.07 8.26
N THR A 44 10.62 -2.48 9.07
CA THR A 44 9.49 -3.30 8.64
C THR A 44 8.66 -2.69 7.48
N PRO A 45 8.23 -1.42 7.52
CA PRO A 45 7.44 -0.85 6.42
C PRO A 45 8.23 -0.56 5.13
N LEU A 46 9.57 -0.64 5.12
CA LEU A 46 10.38 -0.31 3.94
C LEU A 46 10.03 -1.17 2.72
N THR A 47 9.73 -2.46 2.91
CA THR A 47 9.36 -3.35 1.79
C THR A 47 8.03 -2.95 1.18
N ALA A 48 7.08 -2.48 1.99
CA ALA A 48 5.80 -1.95 1.51
C ALA A 48 5.98 -0.65 0.72
N TYR A 49 6.84 0.27 1.18
CA TYR A 49 7.11 1.51 0.45
C TYR A 49 7.78 1.29 -0.90
N LYS A 50 8.76 0.38 -0.97
CA LYS A 50 9.37 -0.01 -2.25
C LYS A 50 8.32 -0.55 -3.22
N ALA A 51 7.46 -1.46 -2.76
CA ALA A 51 6.39 -2.03 -3.57
C ALA A 51 5.35 -0.97 -4.02
N LEU A 52 4.99 -0.01 -3.16
CA LEU A 52 4.09 1.10 -3.52
C LEU A 52 4.70 1.97 -4.63
N VAL A 53 5.97 2.32 -4.53
CA VAL A 53 6.68 3.10 -5.55
C VAL A 53 6.73 2.34 -6.88
N GLU A 54 7.01 1.04 -6.85
CA GLU A 54 6.99 0.19 -8.05
C GLU A 54 5.61 0.12 -8.70
N MET A 55 4.54 -0.05 -7.91
CA MET A 55 3.16 -0.09 -8.40
C MET A 55 2.74 1.24 -9.04
N HIS A 56 3.13 2.36 -8.44
CA HIS A 56 2.90 3.70 -9.00
C HIS A 56 3.62 3.85 -10.34
N LYS A 57 4.93 3.53 -10.40
CA LYS A 57 5.73 3.63 -11.63
C LYS A 57 5.20 2.74 -12.76
N SER A 58 4.67 1.55 -12.43
CA SER A 58 4.15 0.61 -13.42
C SER A 58 2.72 0.92 -13.89
N GLY A 59 2.10 2.03 -13.47
CA GLY A 59 0.69 2.32 -13.75
C GLY A 59 -0.30 1.37 -13.09
N ARG A 60 0.15 0.50 -12.18
CA ARG A 60 -0.71 -0.43 -11.42
C ARG A 60 -1.37 0.23 -10.22
N GLY A 61 -0.88 1.41 -9.84
CA GLY A 61 -1.48 2.32 -8.87
C GLY A 61 -2.27 3.46 -9.52
N GLN A 62 -2.80 3.29 -10.75
CA GLN A 62 -3.70 4.29 -11.32
C GLN A 62 -4.89 4.51 -10.38
N LEU A 63 -5.02 5.78 -9.98
CA LEU A 63 -6.00 6.40 -9.09
C LEU A 63 -7.37 6.46 -9.75
#